data_AF-A0A6J1BHA3-F1
#
_entry.id   AF-A0A6J1BHA3-F1
#
_cell.length_a   1.000
_cell.length_b   1.000
_cell.length_c   1.000
_cell.angle_alpha   90.00
_cell.angle_beta   90.00
_cell.angle_gamma   90.00
#
_symmetry.space_group_name_H-M   'P 1'
#
loop_
_entity.id
_entity.type
_entity.pdbx_description
1 polymer ?
#
loop_
_entity_poly.entity_id
_entity_poly.type
_entity_poly.pdbx_seq_one_letter_code
_entity_poly.pdbx_strand_id
1 'polypeptide(L)'
;MGSLGRTKNMCPFTAALNSRLLPGERQKRRKLKKQGSRMMRGLTAQMEEVASEQQRRKEEQRQLKDKFKAIEAECDKLRKETAIVIQQSAITQIRLAHMFQILRARENRDFTKAAQLAQSLRELIMKQKA
;
A
#
# COMPACT_ATOMS: atom_id res chain seq x y z
N MET A 1 -60.20 13.52 14.40
CA MET A 1 -59.43 12.74 15.40
C MET A 1 -58.07 13.39 15.59
N GLY A 2 -57.77 13.86 16.81
CA GLY A 2 -56.64 14.73 17.12
C GLY A 2 -55.35 13.97 17.41
N SER A 3 -54.25 14.37 16.77
CA SER A 3 -52.90 13.97 17.16
C SER A 3 -52.40 14.94 18.23
N LEU A 4 -52.54 14.55 19.49
CA LEU A 4 -51.99 15.19 20.67
C LEU A 4 -50.48 15.47 20.49
N GLY A 5 -50.14 16.75 20.44
CA GLY A 5 -48.78 17.22 20.36
C GLY A 5 -47.98 16.78 21.59
N ARG A 6 -46.84 16.11 21.35
CA ARG A 6 -45.85 15.80 22.40
C ARG A 6 -45.35 17.10 23.01
N THR A 7 -45.93 17.48 24.14
CA THR A 7 -45.41 18.52 25.02
C THR A 7 -44.04 18.08 25.49
N LYS A 8 -43.01 18.84 25.11
CA LYS A 8 -41.65 18.65 25.59
C LYS A 8 -41.67 18.89 27.11
N ASN A 9 -41.60 17.83 27.89
CA ASN A 9 -41.48 17.89 29.35
C ASN A 9 -40.20 18.67 29.70
N MET A 10 -40.36 19.97 29.96
CA MET A 10 -39.32 20.80 30.54
C MET A 10 -39.26 20.47 32.03
N CYS A 11 -38.06 20.24 32.58
CA CYS A 11 -37.93 19.98 34.00
C CYS A 11 -38.52 21.15 34.81
N PRO A 12 -39.29 20.89 35.88
CA PRO A 12 -40.04 21.92 36.61
C PRO A 12 -39.15 23.09 37.11
N PHE A 13 -37.88 22.78 37.42
CA PHE A 13 -36.86 23.77 37.78
C PHE A 13 -36.59 24.80 36.66
N THR A 14 -36.54 24.37 35.40
CA THR A 14 -36.34 25.27 34.25
C THR A 14 -37.58 26.06 33.85
N ALA A 15 -38.78 25.54 34.16
CA ALA A 15 -40.04 26.25 33.95
C ALA A 15 -40.16 27.43 34.93
N ALA A 16 -39.84 27.21 36.21
CA ALA A 16 -39.87 28.24 37.26
C ALA A 16 -38.81 29.35 37.11
N LEU A 17 -37.68 29.05 36.45
CA LEU A 17 -36.66 30.05 36.09
C LEU A 17 -37.06 30.89 34.86
N ASN A 18 -37.81 30.31 33.92
CA ASN A 18 -38.30 31.04 32.75
C ASN A 18 -39.42 32.03 33.11
N SER A 19 -40.28 31.71 34.08
CA SER A 19 -41.40 32.57 34.48
C SER A 19 -40.97 33.87 35.20
N ARG A 20 -39.75 33.92 35.75
CA ARG A 20 -39.18 35.11 36.43
C ARG A 20 -38.40 36.07 35.51
N LEU A 21 -38.10 35.67 34.28
CA LEU A 21 -37.38 36.51 33.32
C LEU A 21 -38.32 37.48 32.62
N LEU A 22 -37.84 38.69 32.33
CA LEU A 22 -38.57 39.67 31.53
C LEU A 22 -38.75 39.15 30.09
N PRO A 23 -39.82 39.55 29.35
CA PRO A 23 -40.09 39.07 28.00
C PRO A 23 -38.89 39.18 27.04
N GLY A 24 -38.11 40.27 27.13
CA GLY A 24 -36.89 40.47 26.33
C GLY A 24 -35.77 39.47 26.65
N GLU A 25 -35.60 39.10 27.91
CA GLU A 25 -34.58 38.13 28.35
C GLU A 25 -34.94 36.70 27.91
N ARG A 26 -36.22 36.33 27.96
CA ARG A 26 -36.71 35.05 27.42
C ARG A 26 -36.44 34.94 25.93
N GLN A 27 -36.68 36.02 25.18
CA GLN A 27 -36.44 36.06 23.74
C GLN A 27 -34.94 35.97 23.41
N LYS A 28 -34.07 36.67 24.16
CA LYS A 28 -32.61 36.57 24.04
C LYS A 28 -32.11 35.14 24.29
N ARG A 29 -32.60 34.48 25.34
CA ARG A 29 -32.25 33.08 25.66
C ARG A 29 -32.71 32.08 24.60
N ARG A 30 -33.91 32.28 24.02
CA ARG A 30 -34.41 31.47 22.89
C ARG A 30 -33.54 31.65 21.64
N LYS A 31 -33.09 32.88 21.33
CA LYS A 31 -32.17 33.15 20.20
C LYS A 31 -30.83 32.43 20.39
N LEU A 32 -30.22 32.55 21.57
CA LEU A 32 -28.97 31.85 21.91
C LEU A 32 -29.10 30.33 21.79
N LYS A 33 -30.20 29.75 22.30
CA LYS A 33 -30.45 28.30 22.18
C LYS A 33 -30.61 27.85 20.73
N LYS A 34 -31.28 28.65 19.88
CA LYS A 34 -31.39 28.39 18.44
C LYS A 34 -30.04 28.49 17.74
N GLN A 35 -29.20 29.46 18.11
CA GLN A 35 -27.85 29.62 17.57
C GLN A 35 -26.97 28.42 17.94
N GLY A 36 -26.93 28.04 19.22
CA GLY A 36 -26.19 26.87 19.70
C GLY A 36 -26.65 25.58 19.03
N SER A 37 -27.95 25.38 18.84
CA SER A 37 -28.47 24.21 18.11
C SER A 37 -28.11 24.21 16.62
N ARG A 38 -27.99 25.37 15.97
CA ARG A 38 -27.50 25.47 14.58
C ARG A 38 -26.03 25.12 14.48
N MET A 39 -25.21 25.67 15.39
CA MET A 39 -23.78 25.37 15.47
C MET A 39 -23.54 23.88 15.72
N MET A 40 -24.24 23.28 16.68
CA MET A 40 -24.12 21.84 16.97
C MET A 40 -24.47 20.98 15.77
N ARG A 41 -25.52 21.31 15.01
CA ARG A 41 -25.85 20.56 13.78
C ARG A 41 -24.78 20.67 12.71
N GLY A 42 -24.18 21.86 12.54
CA GLY A 42 -23.06 22.05 11.63
C GLY A 42 -21.85 21.22 12.03
N LEU A 43 -21.51 21.21 13.33
CA LEU A 43 -20.41 20.38 13.85
C LEU A 43 -20.68 18.88 13.66
N THR A 44 -21.89 18.41 13.96
CA THR A 44 -22.25 16.99 13.74
C THR A 44 -22.13 16.60 12.28
N ALA A 45 -22.62 17.43 11.34
CA ALA A 45 -22.49 17.15 9.91
C ALA A 45 -21.02 17.09 9.45
N GLN A 46 -20.17 18.02 9.92
CA GLN A 46 -18.74 17.99 9.63
C GLN A 46 -18.06 16.73 10.20
N MET A 47 -18.45 16.31 11.40
CA MET A 47 -17.92 15.08 12.00
C MET A 47 -18.31 13.83 11.21
N GLU A 48 -19.54 13.77 10.70
CA GLU A 48 -20.01 12.67 9.84
C GLU A 48 -19.25 12.63 8.51
N GLU A 49 -19.00 13.79 7.91
CA GLU A 49 -18.19 13.93 6.70
C GLU A 49 -16.75 13.44 6.93
N VAL A 50 -16.09 13.94 7.98
CA VAL A 50 -14.72 13.52 8.36
C VAL A 50 -14.65 12.02 8.63
N ALA A 51 -15.64 11.45 9.31
CA ALA A 51 -15.70 10.00 9.58
C ALA A 51 -15.80 9.19 8.27
N SER A 52 -16.62 9.66 7.32
CA SER A 52 -16.79 9.02 6.01
C SER A 52 -15.50 9.08 5.18
N GLU A 53 -14.83 10.24 5.14
CA GLU A 53 -13.55 10.39 4.47
C GLU A 53 -12.45 9.54 5.12
N GLN A 54 -12.42 9.46 6.45
CA GLN A 54 -11.46 8.63 7.16
C GLN A 54 -11.65 7.15 6.81
N GLN A 55 -12.89 6.69 6.69
CA GLN A 55 -13.16 5.32 6.27
C GLN A 55 -12.72 5.07 4.83
N ARG A 56 -12.99 6.00 3.91
CA ARG A 56 -12.52 5.90 2.51
C ARG A 56 -10.99 5.83 2.45
N ARG A 57 -10.29 6.70 3.17
CA ARG A 57 -8.82 6.71 3.24
C ARG A 57 -8.24 5.40 3.78
N LYS A 58 -8.86 4.80 4.81
CA LYS A 58 -8.42 3.51 5.35
C LYS A 58 -8.51 2.40 4.30
N GLU A 59 -9.59 2.38 3.53
CA GLU A 59 -9.79 1.40 2.47
C GLU A 59 -8.81 1.61 1.31
N GLU A 60 -8.64 2.86 0.85
CA GLU A 60 -7.63 3.22 -0.14
C GLU A 60 -6.21 2.80 0.32
N GLN A 61 -5.87 3.04 1.60
CA GLN A 61 -4.58 2.65 2.16
C GLN A 61 -4.40 1.12 2.21
N ARG A 62 -5.47 0.38 2.50
CA ARG A 62 -5.44 -1.09 2.47
C ARG A 62 -5.16 -1.60 1.06
N GLN A 63 -5.88 -1.09 0.07
CA GLN A 63 -5.68 -1.45 -1.33
C GLN A 63 -4.27 -1.12 -1.82
N LEU A 64 -3.73 0.04 -1.43
CA LEU A 64 -2.35 0.40 -1.73
C LEU A 64 -1.36 -0.58 -1.10
N LYS A 65 -1.54 -0.97 0.16
CA LYS A 65 -0.68 -1.97 0.82
C LYS A 65 -0.69 -3.31 0.10
N ASP A 66 -1.86 -3.77 -0.35
CA ASP A 66 -1.96 -5.03 -1.07
C ASP A 66 -1.28 -4.95 -2.45
N LYS A 67 -1.40 -3.82 -3.16
CA LYS A 67 -0.65 -3.57 -4.39
C LYS A 67 0.86 -3.54 -4.17
N PHE A 68 1.34 -2.88 -3.11
CA PHE A 68 2.77 -2.86 -2.78
C PHE A 68 3.32 -4.27 -2.49
N LYS A 69 2.59 -5.10 -1.73
CA LYS A 69 2.98 -6.49 -1.50
C LYS A 69 3.08 -7.31 -2.78
N ALA A 70 2.16 -7.11 -3.73
CA ALA A 70 2.22 -7.77 -5.03
C ALA A 70 3.46 -7.34 -5.82
N ILE A 71 3.75 -6.04 -5.85
CA ILE A 71 4.96 -5.50 -6.49
C ILE A 71 6.23 -6.07 -5.85
N GLU A 72 6.30 -6.11 -4.52
CA GLU A 72 7.45 -6.68 -3.79
C GLU A 72 7.67 -8.15 -4.16
N ALA A 73 6.60 -8.94 -4.22
CA ALA A 73 6.68 -10.35 -4.62
C ALA A 73 7.16 -10.52 -6.06
N GLU A 74 6.69 -9.68 -6.99
CA GLU A 74 7.17 -9.66 -8.37
C GLU A 74 8.64 -9.24 -8.47
N CYS A 75 9.06 -8.23 -7.72
CA CYS A 75 10.46 -7.81 -7.65
C CYS A 75 11.36 -8.93 -7.14
N ASP A 76 10.94 -9.66 -6.12
CA ASP A 76 11.70 -10.80 -5.60
C ASP A 76 11.81 -11.95 -6.60
N LYS A 77 10.75 -12.21 -7.35
CA LYS A 77 10.78 -13.18 -8.45
C LYS A 77 11.75 -12.73 -9.54
N LEU A 78 11.66 -11.47 -9.98
CA LEU A 78 12.56 -10.91 -11.00
C LEU A 78 14.03 -10.95 -10.56
N ARG A 79 14.33 -10.67 -9.28
CA ARG A 79 15.71 -10.78 -8.75
C ARG A 79 16.24 -12.21 -8.85
N LYS A 80 15.44 -13.21 -8.52
CA LYS A 80 15.83 -14.63 -8.62
C LYS A 80 16.07 -15.04 -10.08
N GLU A 81 15.16 -14.68 -10.98
CA GLU A 81 15.30 -14.95 -12.41
C GLU A 81 16.54 -14.26 -12.99
N THR A 82 16.77 -13.00 -12.63
CA THR A 82 17.95 -12.24 -13.07
C THR A 82 19.24 -12.88 -12.57
N ALA A 83 19.28 -13.35 -11.31
CA ALA A 83 20.46 -14.03 -10.78
C ALA A 83 20.78 -15.31 -11.55
N ILE A 84 19.76 -16.10 -11.91
CA ILE A 84 19.92 -17.30 -12.75
C ILE A 84 20.48 -16.92 -14.13
N VAL A 85 19.92 -15.89 -14.77
CA VAL A 85 20.40 -15.42 -16.08
C VAL A 85 21.85 -14.97 -15.99
N ILE A 86 22.21 -14.14 -15.00
CA ILE A 86 23.59 -13.68 -14.80
C ILE A 86 24.55 -14.87 -14.65
N GLN A 87 24.19 -15.85 -13.81
CA GLN A 87 25.00 -17.05 -13.62
C GLN A 87 25.17 -17.84 -14.92
N GLN A 88 24.08 -18.06 -15.66
CA GLN A 88 24.12 -18.76 -16.94
C GLN A 88 24.92 -17.99 -18.00
N SER A 89 24.81 -16.66 -18.04
CA SER A 89 25.58 -15.80 -18.93
C SER A 89 27.07 -15.89 -18.63
N ALA A 90 27.47 -15.80 -17.36
CA ALA A 90 28.87 -15.94 -16.95
C ALA A 90 29.45 -17.31 -17.35
N ILE A 91 28.70 -18.39 -17.13
CA ILE A 91 29.16 -19.72 -17.52
C ILE A 91 29.26 -19.85 -19.05
N THR A 92 28.33 -19.27 -19.79
CA THR A 92 28.37 -19.24 -21.27
C THR A 92 29.61 -18.49 -21.76
N GLN A 93 29.96 -17.35 -21.16
CA GLN A 93 31.19 -16.63 -21.48
C GLN A 93 32.44 -17.47 -21.21
N ILE A 94 32.50 -18.20 -20.08
CA ILE A 94 33.62 -19.10 -19.78
C ILE A 94 33.74 -20.21 -20.83
N ARG A 95 32.61 -20.81 -21.25
CA ARG A 95 32.59 -21.83 -22.32
C ARG A 95 33.14 -21.28 -23.63
N LEU A 96 32.67 -20.10 -24.04
CA LEU A 96 33.16 -19.44 -25.24
C LEU A 96 34.66 -19.14 -25.17
N ALA A 97 35.15 -18.64 -24.03
CA ALA A 97 36.57 -18.40 -23.82
C ALA A 97 37.42 -19.67 -23.99
N HIS A 98 36.97 -20.81 -23.44
CA HIS A 98 37.63 -22.11 -23.65
C HIS A 98 37.61 -22.51 -25.13
N MET A 99 36.47 -22.36 -25.82
CA MET A 99 36.36 -22.66 -27.25
C MET A 99 37.36 -21.85 -28.08
N PHE A 100 37.49 -20.54 -27.81
CA PHE A 100 38.49 -19.70 -28.46
C PHE A 100 39.92 -20.11 -28.16
N GLN A 101 40.23 -20.49 -26.91
CA GLN A 101 41.55 -20.98 -26.54
C GLN A 101 41.91 -22.29 -27.24
N ILE A 102 40.94 -23.19 -27.45
CA ILE A 102 41.12 -24.43 -28.21
C ILE A 102 41.47 -24.10 -29.67
N LEU A 103 40.70 -23.20 -30.30
CA LEU A 103 40.96 -22.78 -31.68
C LEU A 103 42.37 -22.20 -31.82
N ARG A 104 42.78 -21.32 -30.90
CA ARG A 104 44.13 -20.74 -30.89
C ARG A 104 45.23 -21.79 -30.67
N ALA A 105 45.02 -22.76 -29.79
CA ALA A 105 45.99 -23.84 -29.58
C ALA A 105 46.16 -24.69 -30.85
N ARG A 106 45.06 -24.97 -31.57
CA ARG A 106 45.09 -25.69 -32.85
C ARG A 106 45.77 -24.88 -33.94
N GLU A 107 45.51 -23.57 -34.03
CA GLU A 107 46.19 -22.65 -34.94
C GLU A 107 47.71 -22.67 -34.73
N ASN A 108 48.13 -22.68 -33.46
CA ASN A 108 49.54 -22.78 -33.07
C ASN A 108 50.11 -24.20 -33.13
N ARG A 109 49.38 -25.19 -33.65
CA ARG A 109 49.74 -26.61 -33.72
C ARG A 109 50.06 -27.26 -32.36
N ASP A 110 49.60 -26.67 -31.27
CA ASP A 110 49.72 -27.21 -29.91
C ASP A 110 48.51 -28.11 -29.60
N PHE A 111 48.55 -29.33 -30.13
CA PHE A 111 47.46 -30.30 -29.98
C PHE A 111 47.32 -30.85 -28.57
N THR A 112 48.43 -30.91 -27.81
CA THR A 112 48.41 -31.33 -26.39
C THR A 112 47.58 -30.35 -25.57
N LYS A 113 47.85 -29.05 -25.70
CA LYS A 113 47.07 -28.00 -25.02
C LYS A 113 45.63 -27.95 -25.51
N ALA A 114 45.40 -28.11 -26.80
CA ALA A 114 44.04 -28.17 -27.36
C ALA A 114 43.23 -29.34 -26.76
N ALA A 115 43.85 -30.51 -26.59
CA ALA A 115 43.22 -31.68 -25.98
C ALA A 115 42.90 -31.46 -24.50
N GLN A 116 43.83 -30.87 -23.74
CA GLN A 116 43.62 -30.51 -22.33
C GLN A 116 42.45 -29.52 -22.17
N LEU A 117 42.43 -28.44 -22.96
CA LEU A 117 41.35 -27.46 -22.93
C LEU A 117 39.99 -28.05 -23.32
N ALA A 118 39.97 -28.95 -24.31
CA ALA A 118 38.75 -29.66 -24.70
C ALA A 118 38.24 -30.58 -23.59
N GLN A 119 39.14 -31.23 -22.85
CA GLN A 119 38.78 -32.05 -21.70
C GLN A 119 38.21 -31.19 -20.56
N SER A 120 38.89 -30.10 -20.20
CA SER A 120 38.40 -29.15 -19.19
C SER A 120 37.03 -28.57 -19.54
N LEU A 121 36.79 -28.24 -20.82
CA LEU A 121 35.48 -27.76 -21.28
C LEU A 121 34.39 -28.82 -21.12
N ARG A 122 34.67 -30.09 -21.42
CA ARG A 122 33.72 -31.20 -21.19
C ARG A 122 33.35 -31.33 -19.72
N GLU A 123 34.34 -31.30 -18.83
CA GLU A 123 34.12 -31.37 -17.38
C GLU A 123 33.29 -30.19 -16.86
N LEU A 124 33.56 -28.98 -17.35
CA LEU A 124 32.78 -27.79 -17.01
C LEU A 124 31.32 -27.92 -17.44
N ILE A 125 31.07 -28.44 -18.66
CA ILE A 125 29.71 -28.66 -19.17
C ILE A 125 28.98 -29.71 -18.33
N MET A 126 29.66 -30.79 -17.93
CA MET A 126 29.08 -31.84 -17.09
C MET A 126 28.69 -31.31 -15.71
N LYS A 127 29.58 -30.55 -15.06
CA LYS A 127 29.33 -29.94 -13.73
C LYS A 127 28.15 -28.97 -13.71
N GLN A 128 27.78 -28.38 -14.84
CA GLN A 128 26.64 -27.45 -14.93
C GLN A 128 25.29 -28.14 -15.17
N LYS A 129 25.29 -29.38 -15.70
CA LYS A 129 24.05 -30.13 -15.98
C LYS A 129 23.55 -30.94 -14.77
N ALA A 130 24.38 -31.09 -13.74
CA ALA A 130 24.05 -31.71 -12.45
C ALA A 130 23.48 -30.65 -11.49
#